data_AF-A0AAR2IIK6-F1
#
_entry.id   AF-A0AAR2IIK6-F1
#
_cell.length_a   1.000
_cell.length_b   1.000
_cell.length_c   1.000
_cell.angle_alpha   90.00
_cell.angle_beta   90.00
_cell.angle_gamma   90.00
#
_symmetry.space_group_name_H-M   'P 1'
#
loop_
_entity.id
_entity.type
_entity.pdbx_description
1 polymer ?
#
loop_
_entity_poly.entity_id
_entity_poly.type
_entity_poly.pdbx_seq_one_letter_code
_entity_poly.pdbx_strand_id
1 'polypeptide(L)'
;MTTHVTLEDALSNVDLLEELPLPDQQPCIEPPPSSIMYQANFDTNFEDRNAFVTGIARYIEQATVHSSMNEMLEEGHEYAVMLYTWRSCSRAIPQDSRHFQNMSKTEKLQKTDIQVFVLTVVIYLSEAV
;
A
#
# COMPACT_ATOMS: atom_id res chain seq x y z
N MET A 1 -16.53 23.94 39.01
CA MET A 1 -16.05 23.65 37.64
C MET A 1 -17.09 22.76 36.99
N THR A 2 -17.97 23.32 36.16
CA THR A 2 -18.96 22.54 35.41
C THR A 2 -18.29 22.02 34.15
N THR A 3 -17.79 20.79 34.20
CA THR A 3 -17.26 20.09 33.02
C THR A 3 -18.41 19.86 32.05
N HIS A 4 -18.36 20.51 30.90
CA HIS A 4 -19.35 20.35 29.84
C HIS A 4 -19.23 18.92 29.30
N VAL A 5 -20.18 18.06 29.63
CA VAL A 5 -20.25 16.69 29.10
C VAL A 5 -20.76 16.77 27.66
N THR A 6 -20.06 16.14 26.73
CA THR A 6 -20.47 16.10 25.32
C THR A 6 -21.59 15.08 25.12
N LEU A 7 -22.37 15.24 24.05
CA LEU A 7 -23.44 14.30 23.73
C LEU A 7 -22.86 12.90 23.44
N GLU A 8 -21.74 12.83 22.73
CA GLU A 8 -21.00 11.61 22.45
C GLU A 8 -20.53 10.90 23.72
N ASP A 9 -20.02 11.63 24.72
CA ASP A 9 -19.63 11.01 26.02
C ASP A 9 -20.85 10.44 26.76
N ALA A 10 -21.99 11.14 26.70
CA ALA A 10 -23.23 10.68 27.32
C ALA A 10 -23.78 9.42 26.63
N LEU A 11 -23.71 9.35 25.30
CA LEU A 11 -24.11 8.17 24.53
C LEU A 11 -23.17 6.99 24.76
N SER A 12 -21.86 7.21 24.75
CA SER A 12 -20.86 6.16 25.03
C SER A 12 -21.05 5.54 26.42
N ASN A 13 -21.42 6.34 27.42
CA ASN A 13 -21.76 5.84 28.76
C ASN A 13 -22.99 4.94 28.77
N VAL A 14 -23.96 5.15 27.86
CA VAL A 14 -25.13 4.30 27.73
C VAL A 14 -24.76 2.99 27.01
N ASP A 15 -23.94 3.07 25.95
CA ASP A 15 -23.46 1.90 25.21
C ASP A 15 -22.66 0.95 26.13
N LEU A 16 -21.85 1.50 27.03
CA LEU A 16 -21.13 0.73 28.05
C LEU A 16 -22.02 -0.10 28.98
N LEU A 17 -23.28 0.33 29.20
CA LEU A 17 -24.24 -0.40 30.01
C LEU A 17 -24.85 -1.59 29.27
N GLU A 18 -24.89 -1.55 27.93
CA GLU A 18 -25.36 -2.67 27.10
C GLU A 18 -24.34 -3.82 27.09
N GLU A 19 -23.05 -3.51 27.16
CA GLU A 19 -21.97 -4.50 27.22
C GLU A 19 -21.80 -5.14 28.60
N LEU A 20 -22.51 -4.65 29.63
CA LEU A 20 -22.36 -5.16 30.99
C LEU A 20 -22.95 -6.58 31.09
N PRO A 21 -22.14 -7.60 31.42
CA PRO A 21 -22.66 -8.94 31.61
C PRO A 21 -23.60 -8.97 32.81
N LEU A 22 -24.89 -9.18 32.57
CA LEU A 22 -25.87 -9.35 33.64
C LEU A 22 -25.71 -10.74 34.26
N PRO A 23 -25.73 -10.87 35.60
CA PRO A 23 -25.77 -12.17 36.24
C PRO A 23 -27.04 -12.91 35.81
N ASP A 24 -26.89 -14.13 35.31
CA ASP A 24 -28.04 -14.96 34.99
C ASP A 24 -28.79 -15.36 36.28
N GLN A 25 -30.08 -15.68 36.14
CA GLN A 25 -30.86 -16.23 37.25
C GLN A 25 -30.69 -17.76 37.36
N GLN A 26 -29.56 -18.32 36.90
CA GLN A 26 -29.35 -19.75 37.08
C GLN A 26 -29.11 -20.03 38.57
N PRO A 27 -29.71 -21.09 39.13
CA PRO A 27 -29.38 -21.52 40.47
C PRO A 27 -27.88 -21.78 40.53
N CYS A 28 -27.16 -21.07 41.41
CA CYS A 28 -25.74 -21.27 41.65
C CYS A 28 -25.53 -22.66 42.31
N ILE A 29 -25.54 -23.73 41.52
CA ILE A 29 -25.04 -25.04 41.96
C ILE A 29 -23.52 -24.95 41.87
N GLU A 30 -22.90 -24.29 42.84
CA GLU A 30 -21.45 -24.28 42.96
C GLU A 30 -21.00 -25.70 43.37
N PRO A 31 -20.14 -26.36 42.58
CA PRO A 31 -19.51 -27.59 43.03
C PRO A 31 -18.67 -27.30 44.29
N PRO A 32 -18.50 -28.27 45.20
CA PRO A 32 -17.62 -28.09 46.36
C PRO A 32 -16.23 -27.62 45.89
N PRO A 33 -15.57 -26.74 46.65
CA PRO A 33 -14.30 -26.14 46.25
C PRO A 33 -13.28 -27.23 45.94
N SER A 34 -13.02 -27.40 44.65
CA SER A 34 -11.97 -28.26 44.12
C SER A 34 -10.67 -27.46 44.16
N SER A 35 -9.63 -28.02 44.76
CA SER A 35 -8.31 -27.40 44.75
C SER A 35 -7.76 -27.44 43.32
N ILE A 36 -7.69 -26.30 42.66
CA ILE A 36 -6.96 -26.16 41.40
C ILE A 36 -5.47 -26.18 41.74
N MET A 37 -4.81 -27.30 41.48
CA MET A 37 -3.36 -27.39 41.56
C MET A 37 -2.77 -26.61 40.39
N TYR A 38 -2.34 -25.37 40.65
CA TYR A 38 -1.56 -24.61 39.68
C TYR A 38 -0.12 -25.16 39.67
N GLN A 39 0.17 -26.03 38.71
CA GLN A 39 1.53 -26.44 38.42
C GLN A 39 2.05 -25.57 37.27
N ALA A 40 2.97 -24.66 37.59
CA ALA A 40 3.70 -23.93 36.57
C ALA A 40 4.47 -24.94 35.71
N ASN A 41 4.03 -25.12 34.47
CA ASN A 41 4.74 -25.93 33.50
C ASN A 41 5.87 -25.08 32.91
N PHE A 42 7.10 -25.32 33.36
CA PHE A 42 8.31 -24.70 32.79
C PHE A 42 8.80 -25.42 31.53
N ASP A 43 7.99 -26.30 30.98
CA ASP A 43 8.31 -27.01 29.77
C ASP A 43 8.47 -26.03 28.60
N THR A 44 9.68 -25.96 28.07
CA THR A 44 10.07 -25.08 26.97
C THR A 44 9.63 -25.62 25.61
N ASN A 45 8.81 -26.67 25.58
CA ASN A 45 8.31 -27.32 24.38
C ASN A 45 7.41 -26.42 23.51
N PHE A 46 7.14 -25.18 23.96
CA PHE A 46 6.51 -24.11 23.20
C PHE A 46 5.22 -24.61 22.52
N GLU A 47 4.28 -25.12 23.33
CA GLU A 47 3.03 -25.73 22.83
C GLU A 47 2.19 -24.76 21.97
N ASP A 48 2.37 -23.45 22.18
CA ASP A 48 1.75 -22.40 21.39
C ASP A 48 2.51 -22.02 20.11
N ARG A 49 3.41 -22.91 19.64
CA ARG A 49 4.17 -22.74 18.40
C ARG A 49 3.26 -22.41 17.23
N ASN A 50 2.09 -23.04 17.15
CA ASN A 50 1.19 -22.86 16.03
C ASN A 50 0.55 -21.48 16.00
N ALA A 51 0.14 -20.89 17.13
CA ALA A 51 -0.38 -19.53 17.15
C ALA A 51 0.73 -18.49 16.93
N PHE A 52 1.92 -18.73 17.50
CA PHE A 52 3.08 -17.86 17.27
C PHE A 52 3.50 -17.84 15.79
N VAL A 53 3.62 -19.01 15.16
CA VAL A 53 3.96 -19.15 13.74
C VAL A 53 2.87 -18.52 12.87
N THR A 54 1.59 -18.71 13.19
CA THR A 54 0.48 -18.12 12.43
C THR A 54 0.44 -16.59 12.55
N GLY A 55 0.71 -16.05 13.75
CA GLY A 55 0.76 -14.60 13.98
C GLY A 55 1.92 -13.95 13.24
N ILE A 56 3.14 -14.48 13.40
CA ILE A 56 4.34 -13.97 12.74
C ILE A 56 4.26 -14.13 11.21
N ALA A 57 3.77 -15.27 10.71
CA ALA A 57 3.65 -15.52 9.28
C ALA A 57 2.75 -14.50 8.58
N ARG A 58 1.62 -14.11 9.20
CA ARG A 58 0.72 -13.08 8.66
C ARG A 58 1.43 -11.73 8.52
N TYR A 59 2.17 -11.31 9.53
CA TYR A 59 2.90 -10.03 9.47
C TYR A 59 4.03 -10.05 8.44
N ILE A 60 4.72 -11.18 8.29
CA ILE A 60 5.76 -11.34 7.26
C ILE A 60 5.16 -11.29 5.86
N GLU A 61 4.04 -11.97 5.63
CA GLU A 61 3.33 -11.92 4.36
C GLU A 61 2.85 -10.50 4.05
N GLN A 62 2.24 -9.81 5.03
CA GLN A 62 1.83 -8.41 4.88
C GLN A 62 3.02 -7.48 4.57
N ALA A 63 4.16 -7.64 5.24
CA ALA A 63 5.36 -6.87 4.97
C ALA A 63 5.90 -7.13 3.55
N THR A 64 5.79 -8.36 3.07
CA THR A 64 6.22 -8.75 1.73
C THR A 64 5.33 -8.11 0.66
N VAL A 65 4.01 -8.15 0.84
CA VAL A 65 3.04 -7.48 -0.04
C VAL A 65 3.25 -5.96 -0.03
N HIS A 66 3.46 -5.37 1.15
CA HIS A 66 3.74 -3.94 1.29
C HIS A 66 5.04 -3.54 0.57
N SER A 67 6.09 -4.36 0.67
CA SER A 67 7.34 -4.13 -0.08
C SER A 67 7.09 -4.14 -1.58
N SER A 68 6.33 -5.11 -2.10
CA SER A 68 5.98 -5.17 -3.53
C SER A 68 5.15 -3.97 -3.99
N MET A 69 4.25 -3.46 -3.16
CA MET A 69 3.50 -2.24 -3.47
C MET A 69 4.40 -1.00 -3.56
N ASN A 70 5.43 -0.90 -2.72
CA ASN A 70 6.39 0.19 -2.77
C ASN A 70 7.20 0.18 -4.07
N GLU A 71 7.60 -0.99 -4.57
CA GLU A 71 8.30 -1.10 -5.85
C GLU A 71 7.45 -0.55 -7.01
N MET A 72 6.14 -0.84 -7.03
CA MET A 72 5.22 -0.29 -8.04
C MET A 72 5.04 1.24 -7.93
N LEU A 73 5.12 1.79 -6.72
CA LEU A 73 5.07 3.25 -6.53
C LEU A 73 6.33 3.92 -7.10
N GLU A 74 7.49 3.28 -6.94
CA GLU A 74 8.75 3.78 -7.50
C GLU A 74 8.72 3.74 -9.04
N GLU A 75 8.26 2.62 -9.64
CA GLU A 75 8.08 2.53 -11.10
C GLU A 75 7.07 3.57 -11.60
N GLY A 76 5.97 3.76 -10.87
CA GLY A 76 4.98 4.81 -11.16
C GLY A 76 5.58 6.22 -11.11
N HIS A 77 6.53 6.46 -10.21
CA HIS A 77 7.25 7.72 -10.13
C HIS A 77 8.11 7.97 -11.37
N GLU A 78 8.83 6.96 -11.86
CA GLU A 78 9.62 7.05 -13.10
C GLU A 78 8.73 7.45 -14.29
N TYR A 79 7.57 6.82 -14.45
CA TYR A 79 6.62 7.20 -15.51
C TYR A 79 6.07 8.62 -15.32
N ALA A 80 5.81 9.04 -14.07
CA ALA A 80 5.34 10.40 -13.80
C ALA A 80 6.41 11.44 -14.15
N VAL A 81 7.68 11.18 -13.82
CA VAL A 81 8.82 12.02 -14.22
C VAL A 81 8.92 12.07 -15.74
N MET A 82 8.90 10.93 -16.42
CA MET A 82 8.93 10.85 -17.87
C MET A 82 7.84 11.71 -18.51
N LEU A 83 6.60 11.61 -18.04
CA LEU A 83 5.48 12.41 -18.57
C LEU A 83 5.62 13.90 -18.26
N TYR A 84 6.13 14.25 -17.07
CA TYR A 84 6.33 15.63 -16.67
C TYR A 84 7.43 16.31 -17.48
N THR A 85 8.54 15.61 -17.74
CA THR A 85 9.67 16.12 -18.52
C THR A 85 9.45 15.99 -20.02
N TRP A 86 8.44 15.21 -20.46
CA TRP A 86 8.10 15.02 -21.87
C TRP A 86 7.86 16.35 -22.59
N ARG A 87 8.65 16.62 -23.63
CA ARG A 87 8.48 17.78 -24.53
C ARG A 87 7.97 17.31 -25.90
N SER A 88 7.15 18.14 -26.53
CA SER A 88 6.54 17.84 -27.83
C SER A 88 7.61 17.71 -28.93
N CYS A 89 7.82 16.49 -29.44
CA CYS A 89 8.76 16.20 -30.54
C CYS A 89 8.30 16.81 -31.88
N SER A 90 7.00 17.05 -32.06
CA SER A 90 6.47 17.65 -33.30
C SER A 90 6.93 19.09 -33.52
N ARG A 91 7.30 19.81 -32.46
CA ARG A 91 7.83 21.19 -32.56
C ARG A 91 9.26 21.25 -33.09
N ALA A 92 10.04 20.19 -32.95
CA ALA A 92 11.41 20.13 -33.46
C ALA A 92 11.49 19.75 -34.95
N ILE A 93 10.35 19.35 -35.54
CA ILE A 93 10.28 18.91 -36.94
C ILE A 93 10.08 20.13 -37.84
N PRO A 94 11.04 20.47 -38.72
CA PRO A 94 10.94 21.64 -39.59
C PRO A 94 9.90 21.41 -40.70
N GLN A 95 8.73 22.03 -40.59
CA GLN A 95 7.65 21.86 -41.57
C GLN A 95 7.84 22.69 -42.86
N ASP A 96 8.52 23.85 -42.77
CA ASP A 96 8.58 24.84 -43.84
C ASP A 96 9.93 24.91 -44.59
N SER A 97 10.83 23.95 -44.35
CA SER A 97 12.05 23.84 -45.16
C SER A 97 11.64 23.49 -46.60
N ARG A 98 12.05 24.30 -47.59
CA ARG A 98 11.88 23.99 -49.03
C ARG A 98 12.38 22.59 -49.36
N HIS A 99 13.47 22.15 -48.74
CA HIS A 99 14.01 20.80 -48.92
C HIS A 99 13.11 19.72 -48.28
N PHE A 100 12.44 20.02 -47.18
CA PHE A 100 11.48 19.14 -46.54
C PHE A 100 10.18 19.09 -47.34
N GLN A 101 9.64 20.20 -47.82
CA GLN A 101 8.40 20.22 -48.62
C GLN A 101 8.51 19.40 -49.91
N ASN A 102 9.67 19.47 -50.58
CA ASN A 102 9.96 18.76 -51.84
C ASN A 102 10.22 17.25 -51.65
N MET A 103 10.36 16.79 -50.40
CA MET A 103 10.67 15.41 -50.05
C MET A 103 9.44 14.50 -50.22
N SER A 104 9.68 13.26 -50.65
CA SER A 104 8.61 12.26 -50.80
C SER A 104 7.98 11.95 -49.43
N LYS A 105 6.70 11.51 -49.44
CA LYS A 105 5.95 11.25 -48.19
C LYS A 105 6.65 10.20 -47.31
N THR A 106 7.30 9.21 -47.92
CA THR A 106 8.03 8.13 -47.27
C THR A 106 9.30 8.61 -46.57
N GLU A 107 10.07 9.51 -47.19
CA GLU A 107 11.29 10.08 -46.61
C GLU A 107 10.98 11.05 -45.45
N LYS A 108 9.86 11.79 -45.54
CA LYS A 108 9.36 12.61 -44.43
C LYS A 108 9.06 11.75 -43.21
N LEU A 109 8.27 10.68 -43.40
CA LEU A 109 7.92 9.71 -42.35
C LEU A 109 9.17 9.10 -41.72
N GLN A 110 10.09 8.58 -42.53
CA GLN A 110 11.35 8.00 -42.02
C GLN A 110 12.15 8.99 -41.18
N LYS A 111 12.30 10.25 -41.62
CA LYS A 111 13.07 11.25 -40.85
C LYS A 111 12.39 11.63 -39.54
N THR A 112 11.07 11.77 -39.53
CA THR A 112 10.32 12.02 -38.30
C THR A 112 10.37 10.83 -37.36
N ASP A 113 10.25 9.60 -37.87
CA ASP A 113 10.30 8.39 -37.05
C ASP A 113 11.69 8.21 -36.42
N ILE A 114 12.76 8.42 -37.19
CA ILE A 114 14.14 8.35 -36.69
C ILE A 114 14.41 9.47 -35.68
N GLN A 115 13.97 10.71 -35.93
CA GLN A 115 14.18 11.80 -34.96
C GLN A 115 13.41 11.59 -33.67
N VAL A 116 12.16 11.15 -33.74
CA VAL A 116 11.35 10.85 -32.54
C VAL A 116 11.99 9.68 -31.79
N PHE A 117 12.41 8.63 -32.49
CA PHE A 117 13.08 7.48 -31.88
C PHE A 117 14.40 7.87 -31.18
N VAL A 118 15.24 8.67 -31.83
CA VAL A 118 16.51 9.14 -31.25
C VAL A 118 16.28 10.05 -30.05
N LEU A 119 15.31 10.98 -30.10
CA LEU A 119 15.01 11.85 -28.95
C LEU A 119 14.41 11.07 -27.77
N THR A 120 13.51 10.12 -28.02
CA THR A 120 13.00 9.24 -26.97
C THR A 120 14.15 8.44 -26.34
N VAL A 121 15.03 7.85 -27.15
CA VAL A 121 16.20 7.10 -26.66
C VAL A 121 17.20 7.96 -25.90
N VAL A 122 17.42 9.22 -26.31
CA VAL A 122 18.32 10.17 -25.60
C VAL A 122 17.74 10.58 -24.25
N ILE A 123 16.42 10.76 -24.12
CA ILE A 123 15.77 11.02 -22.83
C ILE A 123 15.96 9.81 -21.91
N TYR A 124 15.70 8.60 -22.39
CA TYR A 124 15.92 7.36 -21.60
C TYR A 124 17.38 7.13 -21.21
N LEU A 125 18.35 7.50 -22.05
CA LEU A 125 19.78 7.32 -21.76
C LEU A 125 20.37 8.43 -20.87
N SER A 126 19.78 9.63 -20.87
CA SER A 126 20.26 10.76 -20.05
C SER A 126 19.84 10.66 -18.59
N GLU A 127 18.82 9.87 -18.27
CA GLU A 127 18.37 9.61 -16.87
C GLU A 127 19.00 8.34 -16.27
N ALA A 128 19.79 7.57 -17.04
CA ALA A 128 20.47 6.36 -16.60
C ALA A 128 21.91 6.57 -16.05
N VAL A 129 22.31 7.83 -15.77
CA VAL A 129 23.62 8.23 -15.21
C VAL A 129 23.40 9.09 -13.96
#